data_AF-Q7WZI5-F1
#
_entry.id   AF-Q7WZI5-F1
#
_cell.length_a   1.000
_cell.length_b   1.000
_cell.length_c   1.000
_cell.angle_alpha   90.00
_cell.angle_beta   90.00
_cell.angle_gamma   90.00
#
_symmetry.space_group_name_H-M   'P 1'
#
loop_
_entity.id
_entity.type
_entity.pdbx_description
1 polymer ?
#
loop_
_entity_poly.entity_id
_entity_poly.type
_entity_poly.pdbx_seq_one_letter_code
_entity_poly.pdbx_strand_id
1 'polypeptide(L)'
;MNYAILGAFAIAISKSGITDLLAFKVIKRLGKSPTGNSMAGFKYFILAILVLFSISSQNLLPVHIAFIPIVIPPLLAIFNKLKVDRRAVACVLTFGLTATYMLLPVGFGKIFIDSVLVKNINQVGASLGLKTSVAEVSLAMAIPVIGMVIGLLTAVFVTYRKPR
;
A
#
# COMPACT_ATOMS: atom_id res chain seq x y z
N MET A 1 -11.01 -16.89 15.13
CA MET A 1 -11.45 -17.74 14.00
C MET A 1 -11.24 -17.09 12.62
N ASN A 2 -11.51 -15.78 12.44
CA ASN A 2 -11.35 -15.10 11.13
C ASN A 2 -9.92 -15.09 10.54
N TYR A 3 -8.87 -15.00 11.34
CA TYR A 3 -7.49 -14.94 10.81
C TYR A 3 -6.98 -16.27 10.23
N ALA A 4 -7.39 -17.39 10.82
CA ALA A 4 -7.05 -18.72 10.29
C ALA A 4 -7.73 -18.97 8.93
N ILE A 5 -8.98 -18.51 8.79
CA ILE A 5 -9.74 -18.61 7.54
C ILE A 5 -9.15 -17.69 6.46
N LEU A 6 -8.72 -16.47 6.83
CA LEU A 6 -8.01 -15.56 5.91
C LEU A 6 -6.66 -16.13 5.45
N GLY A 7 -5.91 -16.75 6.36
CA GLY A 7 -4.68 -17.47 6.03
C GLY A 7 -4.93 -18.66 5.11
N ALA A 8 -5.96 -19.47 5.40
CA ALA A 8 -6.37 -20.58 4.55
C ALA A 8 -6.83 -20.12 3.16
N PHE A 9 -7.55 -18.99 3.07
CA PHE A 9 -7.95 -18.37 1.82
C PHE A 9 -6.76 -17.86 1.01
N ALA A 10 -5.78 -17.22 1.64
CA ALA A 10 -4.55 -16.79 1.00
C ALA A 10 -3.74 -17.98 0.45
N ILE A 11 -3.65 -19.07 1.23
CA ILE A 11 -3.01 -20.32 0.81
C ILE A 11 -3.78 -20.96 -0.34
N ALA A 12 -5.11 -21.01 -0.28
CA ALA A 12 -5.96 -21.56 -1.34
C ALA A 12 -5.84 -20.77 -2.64
N ILE A 13 -5.84 -19.43 -2.60
CA ILE A 13 -5.60 -18.58 -3.78
C ILE A 13 -4.20 -18.83 -4.33
N SER A 14 -3.17 -18.88 -3.48
CA SER A 14 -1.79 -19.13 -3.91
C SER A 14 -1.61 -20.52 -4.51
N LYS A 15 -2.39 -21.53 -4.09
CA LYS A 15 -2.39 -22.89 -4.61
C LYS A 15 -3.32 -23.08 -5.82
N SER A 16 -4.28 -22.19 -6.04
CA SER A 16 -5.26 -22.26 -7.14
C SER A 16 -4.65 -21.97 -8.52
N GLY A 17 -3.42 -21.47 -8.58
CA GLY A 17 -2.73 -21.12 -9.83
C GLY A 17 -3.22 -19.83 -10.51
N ILE A 18 -4.26 -19.17 -9.98
CA ILE A 18 -4.75 -17.86 -10.47
C ILE A 18 -3.62 -16.81 -10.40
N THR A 19 -2.85 -16.90 -9.33
CA THR A 19 -1.66 -16.11 -9.05
C THR A 19 -0.56 -16.29 -10.10
N ASP A 20 -0.28 -17.55 -10.45
CA ASP A 20 0.70 -17.91 -11.47
C ASP A 20 0.22 -17.51 -12.87
N LEU A 21 -1.08 -17.60 -13.14
CA LEU A 21 -1.71 -17.12 -14.37
C LEU A 21 -1.58 -15.60 -14.54
N LEU A 22 -1.80 -14.82 -13.47
CA LEU A 22 -1.60 -13.37 -13.48
C LEU A 22 -0.14 -13.03 -13.75
N ALA A 23 0.79 -13.69 -13.05
CA ALA A 23 2.22 -13.52 -13.28
C ALA A 23 2.61 -13.90 -14.71
N PHE A 24 2.11 -15.01 -15.23
CA PHE A 24 2.37 -15.46 -16.59
C PHE A 24 1.82 -14.47 -17.64
N LYS A 25 0.62 -13.92 -17.44
CA LYS A 25 0.01 -12.94 -18.33
C LYS A 25 0.79 -11.62 -18.36
N VAL A 26 1.28 -11.20 -17.19
CA VAL A 26 2.19 -10.06 -17.03
C VAL A 26 3.53 -10.31 -17.72
N ILE A 27 4.15 -11.46 -17.47
CA ILE A 27 5.44 -11.86 -18.05
C ILE A 27 5.33 -12.04 -19.58
N LYS A 28 4.21 -12.57 -20.08
CA LYS A 28 3.96 -12.73 -21.52
C LYS A 28 3.77 -11.38 -22.22
N ARG A 29 3.15 -10.39 -21.54
CA ARG A 29 3.12 -9.00 -22.01
C ARG A 29 4.52 -8.37 -22.02
N LEU A 30 5.37 -8.71 -21.05
CA LEU A 30 6.77 -8.28 -20.99
C LEU A 30 7.67 -8.97 -22.02
N GLY A 31 7.36 -10.21 -22.42
CA GLY A 31 8.24 -11.09 -23.20
C GLY A 31 8.38 -10.76 -24.69
N LYS A 32 7.67 -9.76 -25.21
CA LYS A 32 7.95 -9.23 -26.55
C LYS A 32 9.12 -8.23 -26.44
N SER A 33 10.35 -8.75 -26.49
CA SER A 33 11.64 -8.03 -26.50
C SER A 33 11.64 -6.65 -25.81
N PRO A 34 11.66 -6.61 -24.47
CA PRO A 34 11.77 -5.35 -23.78
C PRO A 34 13.22 -4.85 -23.88
N THR A 35 13.42 -3.77 -24.63
CA THR A 35 14.59 -2.89 -24.45
C THR A 35 14.71 -2.52 -22.96
N GLY A 36 15.93 -2.26 -22.47
CA GLY A 36 16.18 -1.95 -21.04
C GLY A 36 15.24 -0.90 -20.43
N ASN A 37 14.79 0.07 -21.24
CA ASN A 37 13.82 1.10 -20.84
C ASN A 37 12.39 0.55 -20.61
N SER A 38 11.95 -0.44 -21.38
CA SER A 38 10.62 -1.08 -21.22
C SER A 38 10.54 -1.88 -19.92
N MET A 39 11.65 -2.48 -19.49
CA MET A 39 11.71 -3.22 -18.23
C MET A 39 11.70 -2.29 -17.01
N ALA A 40 12.38 -1.14 -17.10
CA ALA A 40 12.33 -0.10 -16.07
C ALA A 40 10.92 0.53 -15.96
N GLY A 41 10.28 0.86 -17.09
CA GLY A 41 8.91 1.40 -17.09
C GLY A 41 7.90 0.43 -16.45
N PHE A 42 8.03 -0.86 -16.74
CA PHE A 42 7.17 -1.87 -16.15
C PHE A 42 7.39 -2.08 -14.64
N LYS A 43 8.65 -1.97 -14.16
CA LYS A 43 8.97 -1.95 -12.72
C LYS A 43 8.21 -0.83 -12.00
N TYR A 44 8.28 0.40 -12.50
CA TYR A 44 7.57 1.53 -11.90
C TYR A 44 6.06 1.39 -12.00
N PHE A 45 5.54 0.84 -13.10
CA PHE A 45 4.13 0.56 -13.27
C PHE A 45 3.58 -0.42 -12.21
N ILE A 46 4.30 -1.51 -11.94
CA ILE A 46 3.93 -2.44 -10.87
C ILE A 46 3.95 -1.78 -9.50
N LEU A 47 4.97 -0.99 -9.19
CA LEU A 47 5.04 -0.27 -7.91
C LEU A 47 3.88 0.73 -7.77
N ALA A 48 3.51 1.44 -8.85
CA ALA A 48 2.37 2.34 -8.85
C ALA A 48 1.04 1.61 -8.63
N ILE A 49 0.84 0.45 -9.27
CA ILE A 49 -0.33 -0.41 -9.02
C ILE A 49 -0.36 -0.83 -7.56
N LEU A 50 0.76 -1.24 -6.99
CA LEU A 50 0.82 -1.64 -5.58
C LEU A 50 0.46 -0.49 -4.63
N VAL A 51 0.87 0.74 -4.92
CA VAL A 51 0.43 1.93 -4.16
C VAL A 51 -1.09 2.05 -4.25
N LEU A 52 -1.67 2.07 -5.45
CA LEU A 52 -3.12 2.22 -5.66
C LEU A 52 -3.91 1.10 -4.97
N PHE A 53 -3.41 -0.12 -5.07
CA PHE A 53 -4.04 -1.29 -4.46
C PHE A 53 -3.95 -1.22 -2.93
N SER A 54 -2.83 -0.74 -2.38
CA SER A 54 -2.66 -0.51 -0.93
C SER A 54 -3.60 0.57 -0.42
N ILE A 55 -3.73 1.70 -1.11
CA ILE A 55 -4.68 2.78 -0.79
C ILE A 55 -6.12 2.24 -0.80
N SER A 56 -6.45 1.42 -1.81
CA SER A 56 -7.80 0.84 -1.95
C SER A 56 -8.12 -0.22 -0.89
N SER A 57 -7.10 -0.94 -0.39
CA SER A 57 -7.25 -2.08 0.52
C SER A 57 -7.80 -1.74 1.91
N GLN A 58 -7.84 -0.46 2.28
CA GLN A 58 -8.42 0.01 3.53
C GLN A 58 -9.75 0.75 3.32
N ASN A 59 -9.97 1.29 2.12
CA ASN A 59 -11.08 2.19 1.83
C ASN A 59 -12.26 1.48 1.18
N LEU A 60 -12.01 0.49 0.31
CA LEU A 60 -13.03 -0.15 -0.52
C LEU A 60 -13.43 -1.54 -0.04
N LEU A 61 -12.47 -2.31 0.49
CA LEU A 61 -12.68 -3.64 1.06
C LEU A 61 -11.91 -3.72 2.37
N PRO A 62 -12.50 -4.08 3.52
CA PRO A 62 -11.81 -4.12 4.82
C PRO A 62 -10.89 -5.36 4.94
N VAL A 63 -9.95 -5.53 4.01
CA VAL A 63 -9.05 -6.70 3.89
C VAL A 63 -7.58 -6.37 4.16
N HIS A 64 -7.26 -5.14 4.57
CA HIS A 64 -5.91 -4.62 4.79
C HIS A 64 -4.95 -5.56 5.55
N ILE A 65 -5.44 -6.38 6.47
CA ILE A 65 -4.63 -7.36 7.23
C ILE A 65 -4.22 -8.57 6.37
N ALA A 66 -5.12 -9.10 5.53
CA ALA A 66 -4.82 -10.21 4.63
C ALA A 66 -4.30 -9.79 3.25
N PHE A 67 -4.37 -8.50 2.96
CA PHE A 67 -3.93 -7.95 1.68
C PHE A 67 -2.50 -8.33 1.33
N ILE A 68 -1.55 -8.09 2.24
CA ILE A 68 -0.12 -8.36 1.98
C ILE A 68 0.14 -9.87 1.75
N PRO A 69 -0.34 -10.79 2.61
CA PRO A 69 -0.22 -12.22 2.37
C PRO A 69 -0.84 -12.72 1.06
N ILE A 70 -1.90 -12.09 0.55
CA ILE A 70 -2.56 -12.53 -0.69
C ILE A 70 -1.84 -11.99 -1.93
N VAL A 71 -1.40 -10.73 -1.89
CA VAL A 71 -0.90 -10.00 -3.08
C VAL A 71 0.59 -10.18 -3.31
N ILE A 72 1.39 -10.35 -2.25
CA ILE A 72 2.86 -10.38 -2.40
C ILE A 72 3.39 -11.72 -2.92
N PRO A 73 2.99 -12.90 -2.38
CA PRO A 73 3.46 -14.19 -2.91
C PRO A 73 3.36 -14.34 -4.44
N PRO A 74 2.23 -14.00 -5.10
CA PRO A 74 2.11 -14.19 -6.54
C PRO A 74 2.97 -13.25 -7.38
N LEU A 75 3.30 -12.09 -6.83
CA LEU A 75 4.12 -11.10 -7.52
C LEU A 75 5.62 -11.35 -7.33
N LEU A 76 6.03 -12.24 -6.41
CA LEU A 76 7.44 -12.57 -6.17
C LEU A 76 8.17 -13.02 -7.44
N ALA A 77 7.54 -13.89 -8.25
CA ALA A 77 8.13 -14.35 -9.51
C ALA A 77 8.35 -13.19 -10.50
N ILE A 78 7.45 -12.21 -10.51
CA ILE A 78 7.54 -11.01 -11.35
C ILE A 78 8.63 -10.08 -10.82
N PHE A 79 8.68 -9.84 -9.51
CA PHE A 79 9.72 -9.02 -8.87
C PHE A 79 11.12 -9.57 -9.15
N ASN A 80 11.29 -10.89 -9.07
CA ASN A 80 12.57 -11.55 -9.37
C ASN A 80 12.97 -11.36 -10.85
N LYS A 81 12.03 -11.52 -11.79
CA LYS A 81 12.32 -11.27 -13.22
C LYS A 81 12.67 -9.81 -13.52
N LEU A 82 12.04 -8.87 -12.81
CA LEU A 82 12.27 -7.43 -12.95
C LEU A 82 13.41 -6.91 -12.05
N LYS A 83 14.04 -7.77 -11.25
CA LYS A 83 15.07 -7.43 -10.25
C LYS A 83 14.65 -6.26 -9.35
N VAL A 84 13.42 -6.32 -8.85
CA VAL A 84 12.86 -5.30 -7.94
C VAL A 84 13.36 -5.57 -6.53
N ASP A 85 13.94 -4.55 -5.89
CA ASP A 85 14.31 -4.65 -4.48
C ASP A 85 13.03 -4.78 -3.62
N ARG A 86 12.93 -5.88 -2.88
CA ARG A 86 11.85 -6.15 -1.90
C ARG A 86 11.65 -5.03 -0.87
N ARG A 87 12.68 -4.25 -0.57
CA ARG A 87 12.61 -3.08 0.32
C ARG A 87 11.80 -1.94 -0.30
N ALA A 88 11.93 -1.72 -1.61
CA ALA A 88 11.12 -0.75 -2.33
C ALA A 88 9.63 -1.14 -2.30
N VAL A 89 9.35 -2.43 -2.48
CA VAL A 89 7.99 -2.99 -2.36
C VAL A 89 7.44 -2.75 -0.96
N ALA A 90 8.21 -3.05 0.09
CA ALA A 90 7.80 -2.79 1.47
C ALA A 90 7.49 -1.30 1.71
N CYS A 91 8.36 -0.38 1.27
CA CYS A 91 8.12 1.06 1.39
C CYS A 91 6.82 1.51 0.68
N VAL A 92 6.57 1.01 -0.52
CA VAL A 92 5.35 1.27 -1.30
C VAL A 92 4.10 0.81 -0.55
N LEU A 93 4.12 -0.41 -0.02
CA LEU A 93 2.99 -0.98 0.72
C LEU A 93 2.75 -0.22 2.03
N THR A 94 3.81 0.03 2.79
CA THR A 94 3.72 0.79 4.05
C THR A 94 3.16 2.17 3.79
N PHE A 95 3.70 2.92 2.82
CA PHE A 95 3.20 4.23 2.44
C PHE A 95 1.71 4.18 2.07
N GLY A 96 1.33 3.30 1.15
CA GLY A 96 -0.05 3.23 0.66
C GLY A 96 -1.04 2.84 1.76
N LEU A 97 -0.60 2.07 2.76
CA LEU A 97 -1.40 1.74 3.92
C LEU A 97 -1.45 2.89 4.94
N THR A 98 -0.32 3.52 5.30
CA THR A 98 -0.28 4.51 6.38
C THR A 98 -0.76 5.89 5.97
N ALA A 99 -0.33 6.38 4.81
CA ALA A 99 -0.67 7.72 4.35
C ALA A 99 -2.18 7.88 4.12
N THR A 100 -2.83 6.81 3.66
CA THR A 100 -4.26 6.80 3.31
C THR A 100 -5.15 7.05 4.51
N TYR A 101 -4.98 6.31 5.61
CA TYR A 101 -5.85 6.49 6.78
C TYR A 101 -5.56 7.79 7.54
N MET A 102 -4.35 8.35 7.39
CA MET A 102 -3.97 9.61 8.03
C MET A 102 -4.57 10.83 7.32
N LEU A 103 -4.73 10.77 5.99
CA LEU A 103 -5.12 11.93 5.19
C LEU A 103 -6.56 11.87 4.68
N LEU A 104 -7.05 10.70 4.28
CA LEU A 104 -8.32 10.57 3.57
C LEU A 104 -9.44 10.16 4.53
N PRO A 105 -10.45 11.01 4.77
CA PRO A 105 -11.57 10.70 5.68
C PRO A 105 -12.62 9.80 5.01
N VAL A 106 -12.19 8.69 4.40
CA VAL A 106 -13.04 7.67 3.78
C VAL A 106 -12.69 6.29 4.32
N GLY A 107 -13.64 5.35 4.30
CA GLY A 107 -13.44 3.98 4.80
C GLY A 107 -12.83 3.95 6.20
N PHE A 108 -11.69 3.27 6.38
CA PHE A 108 -10.97 3.23 7.66
C PHE A 108 -10.40 4.59 8.09
N GLY A 109 -9.95 5.43 7.14
CA GLY A 109 -9.44 6.76 7.46
C GLY A 109 -10.49 7.66 8.11
N LYS A 110 -11.76 7.53 7.72
CA LYS A 110 -12.87 8.21 8.41
C LYS A 110 -12.98 7.78 9.87
N ILE A 111 -12.93 6.47 10.12
CA ILE A 111 -13.01 5.91 11.48
C ILE A 111 -11.82 6.39 12.33
N PHE A 112 -10.62 6.39 11.76
CA PHE A 112 -9.42 6.83 12.45
C PHE A 112 -9.44 8.34 12.76
N ILE A 113 -9.76 9.19 11.79
CA ILE A 113 -9.71 10.64 11.98
C ILE A 113 -10.86 11.11 12.87
N ASP A 114 -12.09 10.68 12.60
CA ASP A 114 -13.29 11.18 13.26
C ASP A 114 -13.49 10.50 14.63
N SER A 115 -13.63 9.17 14.61
CA SER A 115 -14.01 8.39 15.79
C SER A 115 -12.86 8.15 16.78
N VAL A 116 -11.60 8.24 16.33
CA VAL A 116 -10.43 8.07 17.19
C VAL A 116 -9.74 9.40 17.44
N LEU A 117 -9.15 10.06 16.44
CA LEU A 117 -8.33 11.26 16.67
C LEU A 117 -9.15 12.44 17.19
N VAL A 118 -10.14 12.91 16.42
CA VAL A 118 -10.94 14.09 16.78
C VAL A 118 -11.70 13.84 18.09
N LYS A 119 -12.31 12.65 18.24
CA LYS A 119 -13.01 12.29 19.48
C LYS A 119 -12.10 12.36 20.70
N ASN A 120 -10.91 11.73 20.66
CA ASN A 120 -9.99 11.74 21.79
C ASN A 120 -9.41 13.14 22.07
N ILE A 121 -9.06 13.89 21.02
CA ILE A 121 -8.54 15.27 21.14
C ILE A 121 -9.59 16.16 21.79
N ASN A 122 -10.85 16.11 21.34
CA ASN A 122 -11.94 16.89 21.92
C ASN A 122 -12.28 16.47 23.36
N GLN A 123 -12.22 15.17 23.66
CA GLN A 123 -12.50 14.67 25.00
C GLN A 123 -11.46 15.17 26.01
N VAL A 124 -10.16 15.16 25.67
CA VAL A 124 -9.09 15.67 26.54
C VAL A 124 -9.07 17.20 26.53
N GLY A 125 -9.21 17.80 25.35
CA GLY A 125 -9.19 19.24 25.11
C GLY A 125 -10.38 20.00 25.71
N ALA A 126 -11.50 19.33 26.00
CA ALA A 126 -12.66 19.94 26.65
C ALA A 126 -12.31 20.62 27.98
N SER A 127 -11.39 20.02 28.75
CA SER A 127 -10.87 20.59 30.01
C SER A 127 -10.06 21.88 29.81
N LEU A 128 -9.56 22.11 28.60
CA LEU A 128 -8.75 23.26 28.20
C LEU A 128 -9.52 24.25 27.30
N GLY A 129 -10.82 24.01 27.06
CA GLY A 129 -11.64 24.80 26.12
C GLY A 129 -11.29 24.60 24.64
N LEU A 130 -10.53 23.56 24.30
CA LEU A 130 -10.09 23.26 22.94
C LEU A 130 -11.10 22.37 22.22
N LYS A 131 -11.46 22.76 20.99
CA LYS A 131 -12.28 21.96 20.09
C LYS A 131 -11.63 21.92 18.71
N THR A 132 -11.49 20.72 18.16
CA THR A 132 -10.93 20.45 16.84
C THR A 132 -11.94 19.77 15.95
N SER A 133 -11.78 19.97 14.65
CA SER A 133 -12.58 19.38 13.59
C SER A 133 -11.78 18.37 12.77
N VAL A 134 -12.50 17.51 12.05
CA VAL A 134 -11.91 16.53 11.10
C VAL A 134 -11.02 17.21 10.07
N ALA A 135 -11.40 18.41 9.59
CA ALA A 135 -10.63 19.15 8.61
C ALA A 135 -9.29 19.63 9.16
N GLU A 136 -9.27 20.18 10.38
CA GLU A 136 -8.03 20.66 11.03
C GLU A 136 -7.07 19.51 11.32
N VAL A 137 -7.60 18.39 11.83
CA VAL A 137 -6.79 17.19 12.09
C VAL A 137 -6.24 16.61 10.79
N SER A 138 -7.06 16.51 9.74
CA SER A 138 -6.61 16.02 8.42
C SER A 138 -5.54 16.93 7.82
N LEU A 139 -5.70 18.25 7.95
CA LEU A 139 -4.72 19.24 7.50
C LEU A 139 -3.40 19.12 8.28
N ALA A 140 -3.47 18.94 9.60
CA ALA A 140 -2.29 18.69 10.43
C ALA A 140 -1.57 17.39 10.04
N MET A 141 -2.32 16.34 9.70
CA MET A 141 -1.79 15.07 9.20
C MET A 141 -1.21 15.16 7.79
N ALA A 142 -1.47 16.23 7.03
CA ALA A 142 -0.83 16.43 5.73
C ALA A 142 0.70 16.60 5.86
N ILE A 143 1.18 17.22 6.95
CA ILE A 143 2.62 17.44 7.20
C ILE A 143 3.39 16.10 7.26
N PRO A 144 3.05 15.14 8.15
CA PRO A 144 3.74 13.85 8.17
C PRO A 144 3.52 13.06 6.87
N VAL A 145 2.36 13.18 6.21
CA VAL A 145 2.09 12.50 4.95
C VAL A 145 2.99 13.01 3.82
N ILE A 146 3.23 14.31 3.72
CA ILE A 146 4.19 14.88 2.76
C ILE A 146 5.60 14.31 3.02
N GLY A 147 6.01 14.20 4.28
CA GLY A 147 7.27 13.55 4.64
C GLY A 147 7.35 12.10 4.16
N MET A 148 6.25 11.34 4.31
CA MET A 148 6.15 9.97 3.80
C MET A 148 6.19 9.89 2.27
N VAL A 149 5.57 10.85 1.56
CA VAL A 149 5.63 10.95 0.08
C VAL A 149 7.08 11.17 -0.35
N ILE A 150 7.78 12.13 0.25
CA ILE A 150 9.18 12.42 -0.05
C ILE A 150 10.03 11.17 0.22
N GLY A 151 9.85 10.54 1.39
CA GLY A 151 10.55 9.30 1.75
C GLY A 151 10.30 8.16 0.75
N LEU A 152 9.06 8.00 0.27
CA LEU A 152 8.72 7.02 -0.76
C LEU A 152 9.42 7.33 -2.09
N LEU A 153 9.39 8.58 -2.53
CA LEU A 153 10.07 9.00 -3.77
C LEU A 153 11.58 8.76 -3.67
N THR A 154 12.21 9.13 -2.56
CA THR A 154 13.63 8.83 -2.31
C THR A 154 13.88 7.33 -2.33
N ALA A 155 13.03 6.54 -1.65
CA ALA A 155 13.17 5.08 -1.61
C ALA A 155 13.10 4.45 -3.01
N VAL A 156 12.11 4.83 -3.82
CA VAL A 156 11.83 4.23 -5.13
C VAL A 156 12.80 4.73 -6.22
N PHE A 157 13.12 6.01 -6.24
CA PHE A 157 13.92 6.62 -7.31
C PHE A 157 15.41 6.75 -7.00
N VAL A 158 15.81 6.77 -5.72
CA VAL A 158 17.21 6.98 -5.30
C VAL A 158 17.77 5.74 -4.60
N THR A 159 17.20 5.35 -3.46
CA THR A 159 17.78 4.35 -2.54
C THR A 159 17.72 2.93 -3.09
N TYR A 160 16.57 2.50 -3.63
CA TYR A 160 16.31 1.13 -4.06
C TYR A 160 16.16 0.99 -5.59
N ARG A 161 16.72 1.95 -6.34
CA ARG A 161 16.67 1.93 -7.82
C ARG A 161 17.49 0.77 -8.41
N LYS A 162 18.60 0.40 -7.75
CA LYS A 162 19.54 -0.62 -8.24
C LYS A 162 18.90 -2.02 -8.23
N PRO A 163 19.12 -2.83 -9.27
CA PRO A 163 18.59 -4.19 -9.35
C PRO A 163 19.22 -5.08 -8.27
N ARG A 164 18.39 -5.93 -7.64
CA ARG A 164 18.79 -6.98 -6.70
C ARG A 164 18.00 -8.25 -6.94
#